data_AF-A0A968UGB3-F1
#
_entry.id   AF-A0A968UGB3-F1
#
_cell.length_a   1.000
_cell.length_b   1.000
_cell.length_c   1.000
_cell.angle_alpha   90.00
_cell.angle_beta   90.00
_cell.angle_gamma   90.00
#
_symmetry.space_group_name_H-M   'P 1'
#
loop_
_entity.id
_entity.type
_entity.pdbx_description
1 polymer ?
#
loop_
_entity_poly.entity_id
_entity_poly.type
_entity_poly.pdbx_seq_one_letter_code
_entity_poly.pdbx_strand_id
1 'polypeptide(L)'
;MHHLGFPPITGLRDTVTDSRGTTSYVYDERDRLISYTYPDGKAINYTYNLVGDLTSLTTPSGTVYYSYDEWNRLKTVTDGDDVTSYFYDGVSNLT
;
A
#
# COMPACT_ATOMS: atom_id res chain seq x y z
N MET A 1 -10.51 8.02 -30.28
CA MET A 1 -11.78 7.49 -29.73
C MET A 1 -11.50 7.08 -28.30
N HIS A 2 -12.01 7.83 -27.32
CA HIS A 2 -11.82 7.52 -25.90
C HIS A 2 -12.88 6.48 -25.50
N HIS A 3 -12.49 5.22 -25.36
CA HIS A 3 -13.40 4.19 -24.86
C HIS A 3 -13.47 4.32 -23.35
N LEU A 4 -14.50 5.01 -22.87
CA LEU A 4 -14.88 5.04 -21.46
C LEU A 4 -15.52 3.69 -21.12
N GLY A 5 -14.72 2.75 -20.64
CA GLY A 5 -15.22 1.59 -19.91
C GLY A 5 -15.63 2.07 -18.52
N PHE A 6 -16.93 2.08 -18.23
CA PHE A 6 -17.45 2.41 -16.91
C PHE A 6 -16.97 1.37 -15.87
N PRO A 7 -16.29 1.76 -14.78
CA PRO A 7 -15.99 0.83 -13.70
C PRO A 7 -17.25 0.56 -12.85
N PRO A 8 -17.31 -0.59 -12.14
CA PRO A 8 -18.40 -0.96 -11.25
C PRO A 8 -18.62 0.06 -10.10
N ILE A 9 -19.79 -0.05 -9.46
CA ILE A 9 -20.49 0.95 -8.63
C ILE A 9 -19.72 1.43 -7.36
N THR A 10 -18.47 1.02 -7.13
CA THR A 10 -17.63 1.53 -6.02
C THR A 10 -16.60 2.60 -6.42
N GLY A 11 -16.49 2.97 -7.70
CA GLY A 11 -15.64 4.11 -8.13
C GLY A 11 -14.13 3.87 -8.06
N LEU A 12 -13.70 2.65 -7.72
CA LEU A 12 -12.31 2.21 -7.86
C LEU A 12 -12.00 1.93 -9.32
N ARG A 13 -10.83 2.40 -9.78
CA ARG A 13 -10.38 2.22 -11.16
C ARG A 13 -9.43 1.04 -11.21
N ASP A 14 -9.84 -0.04 -11.87
CA ASP A 14 -8.99 -1.22 -12.08
C ASP A 14 -7.81 -0.92 -13.01
N THR A 15 -7.96 0.06 -13.91
CA THR A 15 -6.90 0.52 -14.81
C THR A 15 -7.02 2.01 -15.13
N VAL A 16 -5.88 2.61 -15.48
CA VAL A 16 -5.78 3.96 -16.06
C VAL A 16 -4.85 3.90 -17.26
N THR A 17 -5.33 4.34 -18.42
CA THR A 17 -4.52 4.41 -19.65
C THR A 17 -4.28 5.86 -20.03
N ASP A 18 -3.01 6.23 -20.21
CA ASP A 18 -2.58 7.51 -20.77
C ASP A 18 -1.64 7.31 -21.97
N SER A 19 -1.00 8.38 -22.45
CA SER A 19 -0.05 8.30 -23.58
C SER A 19 1.21 7.50 -23.30
N ARG A 20 1.48 7.16 -22.03
CA ARG A 20 2.63 6.36 -21.57
C ARG A 20 2.26 4.88 -21.35
N GLY A 21 1.00 4.51 -21.48
CA GLY A 21 0.51 3.13 -21.41
C GLY A 21 -0.57 2.94 -20.35
N THR A 22 -0.79 1.69 -19.96
CA THR A 22 -1.81 1.30 -18.98
C THR A 22 -1.19 0.97 -17.63
N THR A 23 -1.64 1.66 -16.59
CA THR A 23 -1.42 1.31 -15.20
C THR A 23 -2.60 0.48 -14.70
N SER A 24 -2.33 -0.58 -13.93
CA SER A 24 -3.36 -1.43 -13.34
C SER A 24 -3.34 -1.36 -11.81
N TYR A 25 -4.51 -1.50 -11.20
CA TYR A 25 -4.73 -1.46 -9.76
C TYR A 25 -5.51 -2.70 -9.34
N VAL A 26 -5.13 -3.31 -8.22
CA VAL A 26 -5.82 -4.46 -7.64
C VAL A 26 -6.17 -4.12 -6.20
N TYR A 27 -7.41 -4.41 -5.81
CA TYR A 27 -7.94 -4.13 -4.49
C TYR A 27 -8.36 -5.43 -3.79
N ASP A 28 -8.33 -5.44 -2.45
CA ASP A 28 -8.94 -6.51 -1.66
C ASP A 28 -10.45 -6.31 -1.46
N GLU A 29 -11.09 -7.26 -0.76
CA GLU A 29 -12.53 -7.25 -0.48
C GLU A 29 -12.99 -6.05 0.39
N ARG A 30 -12.06 -5.29 0.97
CA ARG A 30 -12.30 -4.08 1.76
C ARG A 30 -11.95 -2.82 0.98
N ASP A 31 -11.86 -2.90 -0.34
CA ASP A 31 -11.55 -1.79 -1.23
C ASP A 31 -10.15 -1.15 -0.98
N ARG A 32 -9.22 -1.91 -0.37
CA ARG A 32 -7.84 -1.46 -0.11
C ARG A 32 -6.91 -1.89 -1.24
N LEU A 33 -6.06 -0.99 -1.72
CA LEU A 33 -5.12 -1.25 -2.81
C LEU A 33 -4.05 -2.27 -2.38
N ILE A 34 -4.02 -3.44 -3.01
CA ILE A 34 -3.01 -4.48 -2.74
C ILE A 34 -1.94 -4.58 -3.82
N SER A 35 -2.19 -4.08 -5.02
CA SER A 35 -1.20 -4.03 -6.09
C SER A 35 -1.41 -2.85 -7.03
N TYR A 36 -0.30 -2.26 -7.46
CA TYR A 36 -0.21 -1.18 -8.42
C TYR A 36 0.85 -1.56 -9.45
N THR A 37 0.49 -1.66 -10.73
CA THR A 37 1.40 -2.11 -11.80
C THR A 37 1.55 -1.02 -12.86
N TYR A 38 2.77 -0.56 -13.09
CA TYR A 38 3.13 0.40 -14.13
C TYR A 38 3.06 -0.23 -15.53
N PRO A 39 2.95 0.58 -16.60
CA PRO A 39 2.97 0.09 -17.98
C PRO A 39 4.24 -0.68 -18.36
N ASP A 40 5.37 -0.43 -17.69
CA ASP A 40 6.64 -1.14 -17.90
C ASP A 40 6.70 -2.50 -17.17
N GLY A 41 5.59 -2.91 -16.53
CA GLY A 41 5.45 -4.18 -15.82
C GLY A 41 5.98 -4.17 -14.39
N LYS A 42 6.61 -3.08 -13.93
CA LYS A 42 7.00 -2.95 -12.52
C LYS A 42 5.77 -2.82 -11.64
N ALA A 43 5.81 -3.40 -10.46
CA ALA A 43 4.70 -3.35 -9.52
C ALA A 43 5.12 -2.91 -8.13
N ILE A 44 4.18 -2.29 -7.42
CA ILE A 44 4.21 -2.01 -6.00
C ILE A 44 3.09 -2.82 -5.36
N ASN A 45 3.41 -3.58 -4.31
CA ASN A 45 2.44 -4.41 -3.60
C ASN A 45 2.32 -3.99 -2.15
N TYR A 46 1.12 -4.09 -1.61
CA TYR A 46 0.76 -3.68 -0.26
C TYR A 46 0.13 -4.88 0.45
N THR A 47 0.55 -5.14 1.68
CA THR A 47 -0.11 -6.12 2.54
C THR A 47 -0.66 -5.44 3.77
N TYR A 48 -1.81 -5.91 4.24
CA TYR A 48 -2.47 -5.35 5.41
C TYR A 48 -2.82 -6.43 6.41
N ASN A 49 -2.81 -6.10 7.69
CA ASN A 49 -3.36 -6.95 8.73
C ASN A 49 -4.91 -6.90 8.74
N LEU A 50 -5.51 -7.69 9.63
CA LEU A 50 -6.97 -7.80 9.79
C LEU A 50 -7.63 -6.49 10.24
N VAL A 51 -6.94 -5.67 11.02
CA VAL A 51 -7.52 -4.42 11.55
C VAL A 51 -7.47 -3.28 10.53
N GLY A 52 -6.54 -3.32 9.58
CA GLY A 52 -6.46 -2.30 8.54
C GLY A 52 -5.07 -1.82 8.22
N ASP A 53 -4.09 -2.10 9.08
CA ASP A 53 -2.78 -1.46 9.02
C ASP A 53 -1.89 -2.11 7.96
N LEU A 54 -1.10 -1.29 7.28
CA LEU A 54 -0.13 -1.72 6.27
C LEU A 54 1.01 -2.49 6.96
N THR A 55 1.22 -3.76 6.63
CA THR A 55 2.28 -4.60 7.21
C THR A 55 3.51 -4.72 6.31
N SER A 56 3.34 -4.58 5.00
CA SER A 56 4.47 -4.51 4.07
C SER A 56 4.18 -3.68 2.83
N LEU A 57 5.23 -3.06 2.31
CA LEU A 57 5.28 -2.37 1.03
C LEU A 57 6.41 -2.98 0.22
N THR A 58 6.08 -3.70 -0.86
CA THR A 58 7.08 -4.28 -1.77
C THR A 58 7.15 -3.47 -3.04
N THR A 59 8.35 -2.98 -3.36
CA THR A 59 8.69 -2.24 -4.57
C THR A 59 9.77 -3.01 -5.35
N PRO A 60 10.09 -2.63 -6.59
CA PRO A 60 11.21 -3.22 -7.32
C PRO A 60 12.57 -3.02 -6.63
N SER A 61 12.71 -2.02 -5.74
CA SER A 61 13.94 -1.76 -4.99
C SER A 61 14.06 -2.57 -3.70
N GLY A 62 12.98 -3.18 -3.20
CA GLY A 62 12.99 -3.89 -1.93
C GLY A 62 11.63 -3.92 -1.24
N THR A 63 11.60 -4.53 -0.05
CA THR A 63 10.41 -4.59 0.79
C THR A 63 10.65 -3.88 2.10
N VAL A 64 9.72 -2.99 2.46
CA VAL A 64 9.66 -2.35 3.76
C VAL A 64 8.57 -3.04 4.59
N TYR A 65 8.88 -3.40 5.83
CA TYR A 65 7.94 -3.99 6.78
C TYR A 65 7.59 -3.01 7.88
N TYR A 66 6.34 -3.09 8.35
CA TYR A 66 5.81 -2.23 9.39
C TYR A 66 5.22 -3.10 10.50
N SER A 67 5.50 -2.73 11.75
CA SER A 67 4.84 -3.33 12.91
C SER A 67 4.18 -2.27 13.76
N TYR A 68 3.20 -2.67 14.55
CA TYR A 68 2.39 -1.79 15.37
C TYR A 68 2.38 -2.28 16.82
N ASP A 69 2.20 -1.35 17.75
CA ASP A 69 1.97 -1.68 19.16
C ASP A 69 0.51 -2.06 19.43
N GLU A 70 0.20 -2.38 20.68
CA GLU A 70 -1.14 -2.82 21.10
C GLU A 70 -2.22 -1.75 20.93
N TRP A 71 -1.84 -0.49 20.67
CA TRP A 71 -2.74 0.63 20.42
C TRP A 71 -2.78 1.03 18.93
N ASN A 72 -2.35 0.14 18.03
CA ASN A 72 -2.30 0.40 16.58
C ASN A 72 -1.39 1.58 16.20
N ARG A 73 -0.38 1.91 17.01
CA ARG A 73 0.60 2.95 16.68
C ARG A 73 1.84 2.30 16.06
N LEU A 74 2.45 2.97 15.08
CA LEU A 74 3.62 2.45 14.38
C LEU A 74 4.75 2.18 15.38
N LYS A 75 5.21 0.93 15.46
CA LYS A 75 6.25 0.50 16.40
C LYS A 75 7.60 0.35 15.72
N THR A 76 7.64 -0.28 14.54
CA THR A 76 8.87 -0.42 13.77
C THR A 76 8.65 -0.22 12.28
N VAL A 77 9.66 0.30 11.60
CA VAL A 77 9.84 0.26 10.15
C VAL A 77 11.14 -0.47 9.87
N THR A 78 11.08 -1.52 9.06
CA THR A 78 12.25 -2.32 8.68
C THR A 78 12.44 -2.26 7.17
N ASP A 79 13.54 -1.68 6.72
CA ASP A 79 13.94 -1.56 5.31
C ASP A 79 15.27 -2.28 5.11
N GLY A 80 15.22 -3.52 4.60
CA GLY A 80 16.40 -4.39 4.58
C GLY A 80 16.91 -4.69 5.99
N ASP A 81 18.18 -4.36 6.25
CA ASP A 81 18.82 -4.53 7.56
C ASP A 81 18.61 -3.31 8.48
N ASP A 82 18.09 -2.20 7.94
CA ASP A 82 17.84 -0.98 8.71
C ASP A 82 16.50 -1.06 9.45
N VAL A 83 16.53 -0.86 10.77
CA VAL A 83 15.35 -0.86 11.62
C VAL A 83 15.21 0.47 12.35
N THR A 84 14.11 1.17 12.09
CA THR A 84 13.69 2.34 12.85
C THR A 84 12.60 1.95 13.84
N SER A 85 12.77 2.28 15.12
CA SER A 85 11.79 2.01 16.17
C SER A 85 11.20 3.30 16.72
N TYR A 86 9.91 3.26 17.04
CA TYR A 86 9.16 4.37 17.59
C TYR A 86 8.60 3.96 18.96
N PHE A 87 8.75 4.85 19.94
CA PHE A 87 8.20 4.67 21.28
C PHE A 87 7.31 5.86 21.60
N TYR A 88 6.32 5.62 22.45
CA TYR A 88 5.35 6.64 22.79
C TYR A 88 5.15 6.70 24.30
N ASP A 89 4.89 7.90 24.80
CA ASP A 89 4.43 8.10 26.16
C ASP A 89 2.97 7.62 26.34
N GLY A 90 2.48 7.69 27.58
CA GLY A 90 1.13 7.27 27.95
C GLY A 90 0.00 8.13 27.35
N VAL A 91 0.32 9.26 26.72
CA VAL A 91 -0.63 10.13 26.01
C VAL A 91 -0.41 10.14 24.49
N SER A 92 0.39 9.19 23.99
CA SER A 92 0.66 8.95 22.56
C SER A 92 1.51 10.00 21.84
N ASN A 93 2.36 10.73 22.58
CA ASN A 93 3.44 11.49 21.95
C ASN A 93 4.64 10.59 21.72
N LEU A 94 5.37 10.82 20.62
CA LEU A 94 6.63 10.12 20.33
C LEU A 94 7.72 10.52 21.35
N THR A 95 8.50 9.53 21.81
CA THR A 95 9.59 9.68 22.80
C THR A 95 10.88 9.03 22.35
#